data_AF-A0A4V2RDK6-F1
#
_entry.id   AF-A0A4V2RDK6-F1
#
_cell.length_a   1.000
_cell.length_b   1.000
_cell.length_c   1.000
_cell.angle_alpha   90.00
_cell.angle_beta   90.00
_cell.angle_gamma   90.00
#
_symmetry.space_group_name_H-M   'P 1'
#
loop_
_entity.id
_entity.type
_entity.pdbx_description
1 polymer ?
#
loop_
_entity_poly.entity_id
_entity_poly.type
_entity_poly.pdbx_seq_one_letter_code
_entity_poly.pdbx_strand_id
1 'polypeptide(L)' 'MIQLFLIVGLLGIVISGIFIGAWTNGKQERGNFPSETVEHRNFRTKIAIYSGLAGAISLGISGLIYLL' A
#
# COMPACT_ATOMS: atom_id res chain seq x y z
N MET A 1 13.39 -14.31 12.31
CA MET A 1 11.98 -13.95 12.58
C MET A 1 11.69 -12.48 12.27
N ILE A 2 12.45 -11.52 12.82
CA ILE A 2 12.31 -10.07 12.55
C ILE A 2 12.38 -9.73 11.04
N GLN A 3 13.36 -10.28 10.31
CA GLN A 3 13.54 -10.03 8.87
C GLN A 3 12.31 -10.39 8.03
N LEU A 4 11.55 -11.43 8.40
CA LEU A 4 10.32 -11.79 7.69
C LEU A 4 9.26 -10.70 7.82
N PHE A 5 9.01 -10.22 9.05
CA PHE A 5 8.05 -9.15 9.31
C PHE A 5 8.46 -7.83 8.67
N LEU A 6 9.77 -7.54 8.65
CA LEU A 6 10.31 -6.36 7.98
C LEU A 6 10.09 -6.42 6.46
N ILE A 7 10.41 -7.55 5.82
CA ILE A 7 10.25 -7.73 4.37
C ILE A 7 8.76 -7.67 3.99
N VAL A 8 7.90 -8.41 4.69
CA VAL A 8 6.45 -8.41 4.44
C VAL A 8 5.85 -7.03 4.67
N GLY A 9 6.31 -6.34 5.72
CA GLY A 9 5.91 -4.97 6.04
C GLY A 9 6.24 -3.99 4.93
N LEU A 10 7.48 -4.04 4.43
CA LEU A 10 7.96 -3.19 3.35
C LEU A 10 7.18 -3.44 2.05
N LEU A 11 6.99 -4.72 1.69
CA LEU A 11 6.23 -5.11 0.50
C LEU A 11 4.77 -4.65 0.58
N GLY A 12 4.12 -4.77 1.74
CA GLY A 12 2.75 -4.28 1.95
C GLY A 12 2.61 -2.78 1.71
N ILE A 13 3.57 -1.98 2.20
CA ILE A 13 3.58 -0.53 2.00
C ILE A 13 3.84 -0.17 0.52
N VAL A 14 4.75 -0.87 -0.16
CA VAL A 14 5.01 -0.66 -1.59
C VAL A 14 3.76 -0.97 -2.42
N ILE A 15 3.10 -2.12 -2.18
CA ILE A 15 1.87 -2.50 -2.88
C ILE A 15 0.78 -1.44 -2.61
N SER A 16 0.63 -0.99 -1.37
CA SER A 16 -0.33 0.05 -1.02
C SER A 16 -0.11 1.35 -1.80
N GLY A 17 1.14 1.83 -1.85
CA GLY A 17 1.48 3.06 -2.55
C GLY A 17 1.31 2.97 -4.07
N ILE A 18 1.55 1.79 -4.67
CA ILE A 18 1.26 1.56 -6.10
C ILE A 18 -0.24 1.64 -6.35
N PHE A 19 -1.05 0.95 -5.55
CA PHE A 19 -2.50 0.89 -5.76
C PHE A 19 -3.20 2.24 -5.51
N ILE A 20 -2.75 3.00 -4.50
CA ILE A 20 -3.30 4.34 -4.21
C ILE A 20 -2.79 5.42 -5.17
N GLY A 21 -1.78 5.10 -6.00
CA GLY A 21 -1.17 6.07 -6.91
C GLY A 21 -0.20 7.04 -6.23
N ALA A 22 0.31 6.74 -5.04
CA ALA A 22 1.28 7.59 -4.34
C ALA A 22 2.60 7.76 -5.13
N TRP A 23 2.91 6.78 -6.00
CA TRP A 23 4.10 6.78 -6.87
C TRP A 23 3.77 6.99 -8.36
N THR A 24 2.55 7.38 -8.71
CA THR A 24 2.19 7.69 -10.11
C THR A 24 2.32 9.19 -10.40
N ASN A 25 2.84 9.54 -11.58
CA ASN A 25 2.93 10.94 -12.00
C ASN A 25 1.56 11.43 -12.50
N GLY A 26 1.10 12.59 -12.00
CA GLY A 26 -0.26 13.14 -12.21
C GLY A 26 -0.73 13.35 -13.65
N LYS A 27 0.11 13.10 -14.66
CA LYS A 27 -0.32 13.01 -16.06
C LYS A 27 -1.18 11.78 -16.35
N GLN A 28 -0.97 10.68 -15.62
CA GLN A 28 -1.71 9.42 -15.83
C GLN A 28 -3.11 9.47 -15.22
N GLU A 29 -3.31 10.26 -14.17
CA GLU A 29 -4.62 10.44 -13.53
C GLU A 29 -5.50 11.39 -14.36
N ARG A 30 -4.98 12.54 -14.84
CA ARG A 30 -5.77 13.51 -15.64
C ARG A 30 -6.31 12.99 -16.97
N GLY A 31 -5.74 11.93 -17.55
CA GLY A 31 -6.23 11.31 -18.79
C GLY A 31 -7.23 10.17 -18.59
N ASN A 32 -7.31 9.59 -17.38
CA ASN A 32 -8.07 8.35 -17.12
C ASN A 32 -9.30 8.53 -16.21
N PHE A 33 -9.44 9.70 -15.55
CA PHE A 33 -10.63 10.04 -14.76
C PHE A 33 -11.97 10.02 -15.50
N PRO A 34 -12.07 10.28 -16.81
CA PRO A 34 -13.35 10.16 -17.51
C PRO A 34 -13.79 8.71 -17.76
N SER A 35 -12.87 7.73 -17.71
CA SER A 35 -13.10 6.34 -18.11
C SER A 35 -13.00 5.32 -16.97
N GLU A 36 -12.41 5.67 -15.83
CA GLU A 36 -12.36 4.80 -14.64
C GLU A 36 -13.70 4.82 -13.91
N THR A 37 -14.38 3.67 -13.84
CA THR A 37 -15.63 3.55 -13.09
C THR A 37 -15.38 3.69 -11.59
N VAL A 38 -16.39 4.17 -10.87
CA VAL A 38 -16.34 4.33 -9.40
C VAL A 38 -16.01 2.99 -8.71
N GLU A 39 -16.45 1.87 -9.29
CA GLU A 39 -16.12 0.52 -8.80
C GLU A 39 -14.63 0.20 -8.88
N HIS A 40 -13.96 0.48 -10.00
CA HIS A 40 -12.52 0.23 -10.13
C HIS A 40 -11.69 1.07 -9.17
N ARG A 41 -12.07 2.33 -8.98
CA ARG A 41 -11.44 3.23 -7.99
C ARG A 41 -11.62 2.71 -6.56
N ASN A 42 -12.83 2.29 -6.20
CA ASN A 42 -13.11 1.74 -4.87
C ASN A 42 -12.36 0.43 -4.62
N PHE A 43 -12.26 -0.43 -5.62
CA PHE A 43 -11.51 -1.69 -5.54
C PHE A 43 -10.01 -1.43 -5.33
N ARG A 44 -9.39 -0.56 -6.14
CA ARG A 44 -7.99 -0.14 -5.96
C ARG A 44 -7.74 0.42 -4.57
N THR A 45 -8.62 1.30 -4.12
CA THR A 45 -8.50 1.97 -2.81
C THR A 45 -8.62 0.96 -1.66
N LYS A 46 -9.55 -0.01 -1.76
CA LYS A 46 -9.67 -1.10 -0.78
C LYS A 46 -8.39 -1.91 -0.68
N ILE A 47 -7.84 -2.36 -1.81
CA ILE A 47 -6.59 -3.13 -1.82
C ILE A 47 -5.45 -2.31 -1.23
N ALA A 48 -5.35 -1.03 -1.60
CA ALA A 48 -4.33 -0.15 -1.05
C ALA A 48 -4.43 -0.03 0.48
N ILE A 49 -5.63 0.16 1.01
CA ILE A 49 -5.86 0.28 2.46
C ILE A 49 -5.53 -1.02 3.19
N TYR A 50 -6.03 -2.17 2.71
CA TYR A 50 -5.77 -3.46 3.38
C TYR A 50 -4.30 -3.83 3.34
N SER A 51 -3.63 -3.68 2.20
CA SER A 51 -2.19 -3.95 2.07
C SER A 51 -1.35 -2.98 2.90
N GLY A 52 -1.72 -1.70 2.95
CA GLY A 52 -1.05 -0.68 3.76
C GLY A 52 -1.18 -0.93 5.25
N LEU A 53 -2.38 -1.29 5.72
CA LEU A 53 -2.63 -1.68 7.13
C LEU A 53 -1.84 -2.92 7.52
N ALA A 54 -1.88 -3.97 6.71
CA ALA A 54 -1.12 -5.19 6.97
C ALA A 54 0.40 -4.91 6.99
N GLY A 55 0.88 -4.08 6.05
CA GLY A 55 2.27 -3.64 6.00
C GLY A 55 2.68 -2.84 7.25
N ALA A 56 1.88 -1.86 7.64
CA ALA A 56 2.12 -1.01 8.81
C ALA A 56 2.15 -1.82 10.12
N ILE A 57 1.21 -2.76 10.30
CA ILE A 57 1.19 -3.64 11.47
C ILE A 57 2.44 -4.52 11.51
N SER A 58 2.85 -5.10 10.37
CA SER A 58 4.04 -5.93 10.29
C SER A 58 5.33 -5.15 10.58
N LEU A 59 5.45 -3.92 10.09
CA LEU A 59 6.57 -3.02 10.43
C LEU A 59 6.55 -2.61 11.91
N GLY A 60 5.37 -2.33 12.46
CA GLY A 60 5.21 -2.01 13.88
C GLY A 60 5.66 -3.15 14.78
N ILE A 61 5.24 -4.39 14.49
CA ILE A 61 5.70 -5.58 15.20
C ILE A 61 7.21 -5.75 15.06
N SER A 62 7.75 -5.60 13.85
CA SER A 62 9.19 -5.72 13.64
C SER A 62 9.99 -4.66 14.41
N GLY A 63 9.48 -3.43 14.49
CA GLY A 63 10.11 -2.35 15.25
C GLY A 63 10.06 -2.59 16.76
N LEU A 64 8.93 -3.09 17.26
CA LEU A 64 8.78 -3.46 18.67
C LEU A 64 9.74 -4.59 19.06
N ILE A 65 9.88 -5.63 18.23
CA ILE A 65 10.83 -6.72 18.50
C ILE A 65 12.28 -6.22 18.44
N TYR A 66 12.60 -5.24 17.60
CA TYR A 66 13.95 -4.67 17.55
C TYR A 66 14.32 -3.86 18.81
N LEU A 67 13.33 -3.22 19.43
CA LEU A 67 13.52 -2.38 20.61
C LEU A 67 13.49 -3.15 21.95
N LEU A 68 12.94 -4.38 21.95
CA LEU A 68 12.83 -5.26 23.11
C LEU A 68 14.03 -6.20 23.22
#